data_AF-A0A158CV23-F1
#
_entry.id   AF-A0A158CV23-F1
#
_cell.length_a   1.000
_cell.length_b   1.000
_cell.length_c   1.000
_cell.angle_alpha   90.00
_cell.angle_beta   90.00
_cell.angle_gamma   90.00
#
_symmetry.space_group_name_H-M   'P 1'
#
loop_
_entity.id
_entity.type
_entity.pdbx_description
1 polymer ?
#
loop_
_entity_poly.entity_id
_entity_poly.type
_entity_poly.pdbx_seq_one_letter_code
_entity_poly.pdbx_strand_id
1 'polypeptide(L)'
;MLKRYCPTSVLIRVLICTLALLTAHADVYAQEPTTMLVRISEIEVFSQRLDEYQRILAEEAEASVRLEPGVLCIFPSAQRENPTQIRILEIYANRDAYNAHIRSPHFQKYKTSTLEMVKSLRLVDMHAMDTNAMPLIFKKMGDQP
;
A
#
# COMPACT_ATOMS: atom_id res chain seq x y z
N MET A 1 -6.28 45.99 -62.47
CA MET A 1 -5.92 44.66 -61.95
C MET A 1 -4.76 44.80 -60.96
N LEU A 2 -5.02 44.72 -59.66
CA LEU A 2 -4.02 44.40 -58.62
C LEU A 2 -4.82 44.05 -57.36
N LYS A 3 -4.91 42.75 -57.03
CA LYS A 3 -5.56 42.27 -55.80
C LYS A 3 -4.67 42.67 -54.62
N ARG A 4 -5.19 43.52 -53.74
CA ARG A 4 -4.57 43.91 -52.47
C ARG A 4 -4.48 42.69 -51.56
N TYR A 5 -3.26 42.27 -51.26
CA TYR A 5 -2.96 41.30 -50.20
C TYR A 5 -3.19 41.98 -48.84
N CYS A 6 -4.03 41.39 -47.99
CA CYS A 6 -4.29 41.85 -46.62
C CYS A 6 -3.41 41.04 -45.65
N PRO A 7 -2.46 41.66 -44.91
CA PRO A 7 -1.48 40.94 -44.11
C PRO A 7 -2.01 40.45 -42.75
N THR A 8 -3.31 40.62 -42.46
CA THR A 8 -3.92 40.25 -41.18
C THR A 8 -4.20 38.75 -41.03
N SER A 9 -4.21 37.97 -42.13
CA SER A 9 -4.54 36.55 -42.11
C SER A 9 -3.36 35.60 -41.84
N VAL A 10 -2.11 36.09 -41.91
CA VAL A 10 -0.92 35.29 -41.60
C VAL A 10 -0.57 35.36 -40.11
N LEU A 11 -0.72 36.53 -39.48
CA LEU A 11 -0.43 36.68 -38.04
C LEU A 11 -1.40 35.89 -37.15
N ILE A 12 -2.67 35.75 -37.54
CA ILE A 12 -3.67 35.00 -36.76
C ILE A 12 -3.40 33.49 -36.82
N ARG A 13 -2.75 32.97 -37.87
CA ARG A 13 -2.40 31.54 -37.98
C ARG A 13 -1.12 31.16 -37.26
N VAL A 14 -0.19 32.09 -37.04
CA VAL A 14 1.05 31.81 -36.28
C VAL A 14 0.79 31.82 -34.78
N LEU A 15 -0.13 32.65 -34.28
CA LEU A 15 -0.42 32.76 -32.85
C LEU A 15 -1.22 31.57 -32.28
N ILE A 16 -2.01 30.88 -33.11
CA ILE A 16 -2.81 29.71 -32.67
C ILE A 16 -1.94 28.43 -32.58
N CYS A 17 -0.86 28.33 -33.35
CA CYS A 17 0.03 27.15 -33.33
C CYS A 17 1.10 27.17 -32.22
N THR A 18 1.39 28.31 -31.59
CA THR A 18 2.39 28.36 -30.49
C THR A 18 1.78 28.22 -29.10
N LEU A 19 0.48 28.51 -28.92
CA LEU A 19 -0.18 28.33 -27.62
C LEU A 19 -0.54 26.85 -27.32
N ALA A 20 -0.64 26.00 -28.36
CA ALA A 20 -0.91 24.57 -28.20
C ALA A 20 0.32 23.74 -27.78
N LEU A 21 1.53 24.32 -27.79
CA LEU A 21 2.75 23.61 -27.41
C LEU A 21 3.13 23.72 -25.92
N LEU A 22 2.43 24.55 -25.13
CA LEU A 22 2.77 24.74 -23.70
C LEU A 22 1.88 23.98 -22.72
N THR A 23 0.85 23.27 -23.17
CA THR A 23 -0.15 22.61 -22.29
C THR A 23 -0.13 21.09 -22.32
N ALA A 24 0.84 20.47 -22.99
CA ALA A 24 0.95 19.00 -23.06
C ALA A 24 2.11 18.47 -22.22
N HIS A 25 2.26 18.97 -20.99
CA HIS A 25 2.98 18.27 -19.92
C HIS A 25 2.01 18.14 -18.73
N ALA A 26 0.78 17.71 -19.01
CA ALA A 26 0.13 16.89 -18.01
C ALA A 26 0.91 15.59 -18.05
N ASP A 27 1.86 15.41 -17.13
CA ASP A 27 2.26 14.07 -16.74
C ASP A 27 0.95 13.32 -16.49
N VAL A 28 0.59 12.48 -17.46
CA VAL A 28 -0.28 11.35 -17.19
C VAL A 28 0.55 10.55 -16.21
N TYR A 29 0.37 10.84 -14.92
CA TYR A 29 0.67 9.88 -13.88
C TYR A 29 -0.13 8.66 -14.29
N ALA A 30 0.52 7.75 -15.01
CA ALA A 30 0.02 6.42 -15.22
C ALA A 30 -0.18 5.91 -13.80
N GLN A 31 -1.44 5.92 -13.37
CA GLN A 31 -1.83 5.39 -12.09
C GLN A 31 -1.51 3.91 -12.25
N GLU A 32 -0.38 3.49 -11.65
CA GLU A 32 -0.01 2.08 -11.55
C GLU A 32 -1.31 1.34 -11.23
N PRO A 33 -1.66 0.28 -12.01
CA PRO A 33 -2.94 -0.37 -11.86
C PRO A 33 -3.18 -0.61 -10.37
N THR A 34 -4.37 -0.25 -9.89
CA THR A 34 -4.80 -0.36 -8.48
C THR A 34 -4.82 -1.82 -8.08
N THR A 35 -3.63 -2.36 -7.91
CA THR A 35 -3.34 -3.75 -7.67
C THR A 35 -3.19 -3.94 -6.18
N MET A 36 -3.70 -5.07 -5.71
CA MET A 36 -3.55 -5.51 -4.34
C MET A 36 -2.06 -5.54 -3.97
N LEU A 37 -1.72 -4.94 -2.84
CA LEU A 37 -0.36 -5.03 -2.29
C LEU A 37 -0.31 -6.21 -1.34
N VAL A 38 0.53 -7.19 -1.63
CA VAL A 38 0.78 -8.35 -0.76
C VAL A 38 2.22 -8.29 -0.26
N ARG A 39 2.41 -8.44 1.05
CA ARG A 39 3.73 -8.40 1.68
C ARG A 39 3.85 -9.42 2.80
N ILE A 40 5.08 -9.91 2.99
CA ILE A 40 5.48 -10.58 4.22
C ILE A 40 6.46 -9.68 4.96
N SER A 41 6.10 -9.27 6.17
CA SER A 41 7.07 -8.69 7.11
C SER A 41 7.74 -9.81 7.90
N GLU A 42 9.07 -9.85 7.84
CA GLU A 42 9.89 -10.74 8.65
C GLU A 42 10.56 -9.94 9.76
N ILE A 43 10.29 -10.32 11.00
CA ILE A 43 10.71 -9.57 12.17
C ILE A 43 11.42 -10.51 13.13
N GLU A 44 12.58 -10.10 13.62
CA GLU A 44 13.21 -10.72 14.77
C GLU A 44 13.11 -9.79 15.98
N VAL A 45 12.68 -10.35 17.12
CA VAL A 45 12.47 -9.62 18.38
C VAL A 45 13.49 -10.04 19.43
N PHE A 46 13.88 -9.14 20.32
CA PHE A 46 14.64 -9.51 21.53
C PHE A 46 13.78 -10.39 22.44
N SER A 47 14.30 -11.57 22.83
CA SER A 47 13.52 -12.56 23.58
C SER A 47 12.94 -12.02 24.89
N GLN A 48 13.65 -11.09 25.56
CA GLN A 48 13.21 -10.45 26.79
C GLN A 48 11.98 -9.54 26.61
N ARG A 49 11.65 -9.16 25.37
CA ARG A 49 10.53 -8.28 25.02
C ARG A 49 9.43 -8.99 24.24
N LEU A 50 9.56 -10.31 24.02
CA LEU A 50 8.70 -11.07 23.10
C LEU A 50 7.21 -10.97 23.47
N ASP A 51 6.85 -11.27 24.71
CA ASP A 51 5.45 -11.27 25.15
C ASP A 51 4.81 -9.87 25.04
N GLU A 52 5.59 -8.84 25.36
CA GLU A 52 5.14 -7.44 25.24
C GLU A 52 4.93 -7.06 23.79
N TYR A 53 5.90 -7.37 22.92
CA TYR A 53 5.82 -7.14 21.49
C TYR A 53 4.61 -7.84 20.87
N GLN A 54 4.38 -9.11 21.20
CA GLN A 54 3.26 -9.90 20.67
C GLN A 54 1.91 -9.29 21.06
N ARG A 55 1.75 -8.81 22.30
CA ARG A 55 0.51 -8.13 22.72
C ARG A 55 0.26 -6.84 21.95
N ILE A 56 1.28 -6.01 21.79
CA ILE A 56 1.15 -4.73 21.07
C ILE A 56 0.85 -4.99 19.59
N LEU A 57 1.55 -5.94 18.98
CA LEU A 57 1.31 -6.33 17.57
C LEU A 57 -0.09 -6.91 17.38
N ALA A 58 -0.58 -7.73 18.31
CA ALA A 58 -1.94 -8.28 18.23
C ALA A 58 -3.01 -7.19 18.34
N GLU A 59 -2.81 -6.18 19.21
CA GLU A 59 -3.70 -5.03 19.33
C GLU A 59 -3.74 -4.22 18.02
N GLU A 60 -2.59 -3.96 17.43
CA GLU A 60 -2.47 -3.23 16.17
C GLU A 60 -3.13 -4.00 15.02
N ALA A 61 -2.85 -5.28 14.88
CA ALA A 61 -3.40 -6.12 13.81
C ALA A 61 -4.94 -6.21 13.90
N GLU A 62 -5.49 -6.39 15.10
CA GLU A 62 -6.94 -6.39 15.35
C GLU A 62 -7.58 -5.06 14.93
N ALA A 63 -6.99 -3.95 15.39
CA ALA A 63 -7.51 -2.62 15.12
C ALA A 63 -7.48 -2.31 13.62
N SER A 64 -6.38 -2.65 12.93
CA SER A 64 -6.22 -2.45 11.50
C SER A 64 -7.28 -3.19 10.69
N VAL A 65 -7.50 -4.48 10.95
CA VAL A 65 -8.52 -5.26 10.24
C VAL A 65 -9.94 -4.76 10.55
N ARG A 66 -10.22 -4.36 11.79
CA ARG A 66 -11.56 -3.88 12.19
C ARG A 66 -11.89 -2.48 11.67
N LEU A 67 -10.91 -1.58 11.65
CA LEU A 67 -11.13 -0.14 11.42
C LEU A 67 -10.83 0.32 10.00
N GLU A 68 -9.99 -0.39 9.26
CA GLU A 68 -9.48 0.08 7.97
C GLU A 68 -10.03 -0.77 6.80
N PRO A 69 -11.03 -0.28 6.03
CA PRO A 69 -11.63 -1.06 4.93
C PRO A 69 -10.64 -1.50 3.84
N GLY A 70 -9.51 -0.78 3.70
CA GLY A 70 -8.46 -1.09 2.73
C GLY A 70 -7.42 -2.10 3.23
N VAL A 71 -7.44 -2.45 4.52
CA VAL A 71 -6.60 -3.49 5.11
C VAL A 71 -7.36 -4.81 5.05
N LEU A 72 -7.03 -5.65 4.06
CA LEU A 72 -7.71 -6.93 3.83
C LEU A 72 -7.19 -8.03 4.75
N CYS A 73 -5.92 -7.96 5.13
CA CYS A 73 -5.29 -8.91 6.03
C CYS A 73 -4.10 -8.26 6.74
N ILE A 74 -4.05 -8.40 8.07
CA ILE A 74 -2.81 -8.34 8.85
C ILE A 74 -2.86 -9.54 9.80
N PHE A 75 -2.09 -10.57 9.45
CA PHE A 75 -2.08 -11.83 10.18
C PHE A 75 -0.68 -12.11 10.72
N PRO A 76 -0.35 -11.66 11.95
CA PRO A 76 0.91 -11.97 12.59
C PRO A 76 0.94 -13.43 13.06
N SER A 77 2.11 -14.06 12.97
CA SER A 77 2.38 -15.44 13.37
C SER A 77 3.82 -15.60 13.80
N ALA A 78 4.09 -16.43 14.80
CA ALA A 78 5.46 -16.78 15.22
C ALA A 78 5.89 -18.11 14.59
N GLN A 79 7.18 -18.26 14.25
CA GLN A 79 7.72 -19.57 13.89
C GLN A 79 7.65 -20.50 15.11
N ARG A 80 7.32 -21.78 14.88
CA ARG A 80 7.20 -22.77 15.96
C ARG A 80 8.56 -23.11 16.57
N GLU A 81 9.58 -23.19 15.72
CA GLU A 81 10.95 -23.55 16.10
C GLU A 81 11.69 -22.38 16.75
N ASN A 82 11.35 -21.14 16.40
CA ASN A 82 11.94 -19.95 16.97
C ASN A 82 10.90 -18.84 17.19
N PRO A 83 10.26 -18.77 18.37
CA PRO A 83 9.17 -17.82 18.62
C PRO A 83 9.56 -16.34 18.53
N THR A 84 10.85 -15.99 18.55
CA THR A 84 11.31 -14.60 18.33
C THR A 84 11.25 -14.18 16.87
N GLN A 85 11.09 -15.14 15.95
CA GLN A 85 10.89 -14.91 14.53
C GLN A 85 9.39 -14.77 14.24
N ILE A 86 8.95 -13.53 14.04
CA ILE A 86 7.59 -13.19 13.69
C ILE A 86 7.48 -13.01 12.17
N ARG A 87 6.38 -13.46 11.60
CA ARG A 87 5.98 -13.25 10.21
C ARG A 87 4.59 -12.62 10.20
N ILE A 88 4.40 -11.60 9.39
CA ILE A 88 3.09 -10.97 9.20
C ILE A 88 2.74 -11.09 7.73
N LEU A 89 1.64 -11.77 7.43
CA LEU A 89 1.02 -11.67 6.11
C LEU A 89 0.19 -10.39 6.08
N GLU A 90 0.54 -9.50 5.16
CA GLU A 90 -0.11 -8.21 4.98
C GLU A 90 -0.71 -8.16 3.57
N ILE A 91 -2.00 -7.86 3.49
CA ILE A 91 -2.72 -7.70 2.23
C ILE A 91 -3.52 -6.41 2.29
N TYR A 92 -3.25 -5.51 1.36
CA TYR A 92 -3.94 -4.23 1.23
C TYR A 92 -4.66 -4.18 -0.12
N ALA A 93 -5.83 -3.53 -0.15
CA ALA A 93 -6.61 -3.35 -1.37
C ALA A 93 -5.80 -2.67 -2.48
N ASN A 94 -4.90 -1.76 -2.09
CA ASN A 94 -3.96 -1.05 -2.96
C ASN A 94 -2.89 -0.33 -2.14
N ARG A 95 -1.99 0.38 -2.83
CA ARG A 95 -0.93 1.19 -2.23
C ARG A 95 -1.44 2.32 -1.32
N ASP A 96 -2.58 2.93 -1.65
CA ASP A 96 -3.16 4.02 -0.85
C ASP A 96 -3.68 3.53 0.49
N ALA A 97 -4.27 2.33 0.53
CA ALA A 97 -4.66 1.66 1.77
C ALA A 97 -3.44 1.41 2.68
N TYR A 98 -2.32 0.92 2.12
CA TYR A 98 -1.08 0.78 2.90
C TYR A 98 -0.57 2.14 3.40
N ASN A 99 -0.61 3.19 2.57
CA ASN A 99 -0.18 4.53 2.98
C ASN A 99 -1.07 5.12 4.07
N ALA A 100 -2.38 4.87 4.03
CA ALA A 100 -3.30 5.27 5.09
C ALA A 100 -3.00 4.51 6.38
N HIS A 101 -2.81 3.20 6.28
CA HIS A 101 -2.49 2.31 7.39
C HIS A 101 -1.25 2.74 8.17
N ILE A 102 -0.12 3.02 7.49
CA ILE A 102 1.09 3.45 8.20
C ILE A 102 0.97 4.84 8.85
N ARG A 103 -0.09 5.60 8.55
CA ARG A 103 -0.38 6.90 9.18
C ARG A 103 -1.43 6.79 10.29
N SER A 104 -2.01 5.61 10.50
CA SER A 104 -3.07 5.41 11.48
C SER A 104 -2.57 5.56 12.93
N PRO A 105 -3.43 5.98 13.87
CA PRO A 105 -3.03 6.08 15.28
C PRO A 105 -2.55 4.75 15.90
N HIS A 106 -3.20 3.64 15.58
CA HIS A 106 -2.82 2.32 16.10
C HIS A 106 -1.50 1.82 15.51
N PHE A 107 -1.23 2.03 14.22
CA PHE A 107 0.08 1.71 13.64
C PHE A 107 1.19 2.57 14.26
N GLN A 108 0.95 3.87 14.46
CA GLN A 108 1.94 4.77 15.07
C GLN A 108 2.24 4.38 16.53
N LYS A 109 1.21 3.96 17.29
CA LYS A 109 1.39 3.40 18.64
C LYS A 109 2.26 2.15 18.60
N TYR A 110 1.95 1.18 17.73
CA TYR A 110 2.77 -0.02 17.54
C TYR A 110 4.21 0.35 17.19
N LYS A 111 4.41 1.12 16.12
CA LYS A 111 5.74 1.43 15.58
C LYS A 111 6.65 2.10 16.60
N THR A 112 6.11 3.06 17.37
CA THR A 112 6.89 3.81 18.37
C THR A 112 7.15 3.00 19.63
N SER A 113 6.16 2.26 20.13
CA SER A 113 6.30 1.46 21.36
C SER A 113 7.18 0.22 21.19
N THR A 114 7.27 -0.35 19.98
CA THR A 114 8.07 -1.55 19.73
C THR A 114 9.46 -1.29 19.16
N LEU A 115 9.85 -0.03 18.95
CA LEU A 115 11.08 0.32 18.23
C LEU A 115 12.33 -0.37 18.79
N GLU A 116 12.48 -0.37 20.12
CA GLU A 116 13.64 -0.96 20.81
C GLU A 116 13.51 -2.49 21.03
N MET A 117 12.37 -3.09 20.65
CA MET A 117 12.14 -4.53 20.79
C MET A 117 12.60 -5.30 19.55
N VAL A 118 12.68 -4.64 18.40
CA VAL A 118 12.97 -5.25 17.10
C VAL A 118 14.48 -5.27 16.85
N LYS A 119 15.03 -6.46 16.60
CA LYS A 119 16.41 -6.66 16.17
C LYS A 119 16.59 -6.45 14.66
N SER A 120 15.66 -6.98 13.88
CA SER A 120 15.70 -6.89 12.43
C SER A 120 14.29 -6.88 11.85
N LEU A 121 14.14 -6.19 10.71
CA LEU A 121 12.91 -6.11 9.94
C LEU A 121 13.29 -6.24 8.46
N ARG A 122 12.68 -7.21 7.78
CA ARG A 122 12.73 -7.35 6.32
C ARG A 122 11.32 -7.30 5.76
N LEU A 123 11.12 -6.43 4.77
CA LEU A 123 9.86 -6.30 4.04
C LEU A 123 10.00 -7.03 2.71
N VAL A 124 9.21 -8.08 2.49
CA VAL A 124 9.26 -8.89 1.28
C VAL A 124 7.96 -8.68 0.51
N ASP A 125 8.02 -7.85 -0.54
CA ASP A 125 6.88 -7.63 -1.44
C ASP A 125 6.64 -8.89 -2.27
N MET A 126 5.37 -9.27 -2.39
CA MET A 126 4.95 -10.54 -2.98
C MET A 126 4.12 -10.30 -4.24
N HIS A 127 4.28 -11.18 -5.22
CA HIS A 127 3.38 -11.25 -6.37
C HIS A 127 2.27 -12.29 -6.07
N ALA A 128 1.02 -11.83 -5.98
CA ALA A 128 -0.12 -12.72 -5.79
C ALA A 128 -0.41 -13.51 -7.07
N MET A 129 -0.43 -14.84 -6.98
CA MET A 129 -0.62 -15.72 -8.14
C MET A 129 -2.08 -16.01 -8.48
N ASP A 130 -2.96 -16.10 -7.47
CA ASP A 130 -4.39 -16.36 -7.65
C ASP A 130 -5.23 -15.41 -6.79
N THR A 131 -5.47 -14.21 -7.33
CA THR A 131 -6.30 -13.20 -6.68
C THR A 131 -7.80 -13.51 -6.81
N ASN A 132 -8.20 -14.37 -7.75
CA ASN A 132 -9.60 -14.78 -7.94
C ASN A 132 -10.11 -15.64 -6.78
N ALA A 133 -9.22 -16.42 -6.16
CA ALA A 133 -9.57 -17.24 -5.00
C ALA A 133 -9.68 -16.46 -3.68
N MET A 134 -9.25 -15.19 -3.61
CA MET A 134 -9.24 -14.40 -2.37
C MET A 134 -10.59 -14.36 -1.64
N PRO A 135 -11.75 -14.13 -2.30
CA PRO A 135 -13.05 -14.13 -1.62
C PRO A 135 -13.47 -15.48 -1.03
N LEU A 136 -12.79 -16.57 -1.41
CA LEU A 136 -13.06 -17.91 -0.91
C LEU A 136 -12.24 -18.25 0.34
N ILE A 137 -11.21 -17.45 0.64
CA ILE A 137 -10.39 -17.62 1.84
C ILE A 137 -11.29 -17.38 3.06
N PHE A 138 -11.17 -18.25 4.06
CA PHE A 138 -11.99 -18.29 5.29
C PHE A 138 -13.47 -18.66 5.14
N LYS A 139 -14.02 -18.81 3.91
CA LYS A 139 -15.43 -19.23 3.73
C LYS A 139 -15.78 -20.51 4.50
N LYS A 140 -14.84 -21.45 4.61
CA LYS A 140 -15.01 -22.73 5.33
C LYS A 140 -14.95 -22.62 6.86
N MET A 141 -14.52 -21.49 7.43
CA MET A 141 -14.44 -21.32 8.89
C MET A 141 -15.82 -21.16 9.53
N GLY A 142 -16.78 -20.53 8.83
CA GLY A 142 -18.16 -20.38 9.30
C GLY A 142 -19.04 -21.61 9.10
N ASP A 143 -18.59 -22.55 8.25
CA ASP A 143 -19.32 -23.76 7.86
C ASP A 143 -18.77 -25.03 8.58
N GLN A 144 -17.93 -24.88 9.61
CA GLN A 144 -17.50 -26.01 10.44
C GLN A 144 -18.66 -26.46 11.34
N PRO A 145 -18.96 -27.77 11.44
CA PRO A 145 -19.96 -28.29 12.37
C PRO A 145 -19.57 -28.08 13.84
#